data_AF-A0A660Y3E3-F1
#
_entry.id   AF-A0A660Y3E3-F1
#
_cell.length_a   1.000
_cell.length_b   1.000
_cell.length_c   1.000
_cell.angle_alpha   90.00
_cell.angle_beta   90.00
_cell.angle_gamma   90.00
#
_symmetry.space_group_name_H-M   'P 1'
#
loop_
_entity.id
_entity.type
_entity.pdbx_description
1 polymer ?
#
loop_
_entity_poly.entity_id
_entity_poly.type
_entity_poly.pdbx_seq_one_letter_code
_entity_poly.pdbx_strand_id
1 'polypeptide(L)'
;MPDVSVLLSTIYKLTEEIRRCTEERNYKALREKLDERGRRLEELRKVISHDITPDQRRAIGEGLKEVLRANQELHALLKSREEQLKEEQGRLRKGRQGIRAYMNMARQVRG
;
A
#
# COMPACT_ATOMS: atom_id res chain seq x y z
N MET A 1 -11.31 -26.04 -9.68
CA MET A 1 -10.24 -25.15 -9.18
C MET A 1 -10.57 -23.73 -9.60
N PRO A 2 -10.39 -22.70 -8.75
CA PRO A 2 -10.50 -21.32 -9.19
C PRO A 2 -9.52 -21.08 -10.35
N ASP A 3 -9.97 -20.37 -11.37
CA ASP A 3 -9.14 -20.05 -12.53
C ASP A 3 -8.03 -19.09 -12.10
N VAL A 4 -6.78 -19.55 -12.15
CA VAL A 4 -5.60 -18.77 -11.75
C VAL A 4 -5.51 -17.47 -12.57
N SER A 5 -5.97 -17.47 -13.82
CA SER A 5 -6.03 -16.28 -14.65
C SER A 5 -6.95 -15.21 -14.05
N VAL A 6 -8.14 -15.61 -13.59
CA VAL A 6 -9.10 -14.70 -12.94
C VAL A 6 -8.52 -14.16 -11.64
N LEU A 7 -7.82 -15.00 -10.87
CA LEU A 7 -7.18 -14.60 -9.62
C LEU A 7 -6.05 -13.59 -9.84
N LEU A 8 -5.18 -13.83 -10.82
CA LEU A 8 -4.11 -12.91 -11.22
C LEU A 8 -4.67 -11.58 -11.71
N SER A 9 -5.71 -11.61 -12.57
CA SER A 9 -6.40 -10.40 -13.04
C SER A 9 -7.03 -9.61 -11.90
N THR A 10 -7.61 -10.30 -10.91
CA THR A 10 -8.19 -9.66 -9.72
C THR A 10 -7.13 -8.96 -8.88
N ILE A 11 -5.99 -9.63 -8.64
CA ILE A 11 -4.86 -9.05 -7.91
C ILE A 11 -4.31 -7.82 -8.64
N TYR A 12 -4.19 -7.88 -9.97
CA TYR A 12 -3.76 -6.75 -10.78
C TYR A 12 -4.72 -5.55 -10.63
N LYS A 13 -6.03 -5.77 -10.81
CA LYS A 13 -7.06 -4.73 -10.64
C LYS A 13 -7.02 -4.10 -9.24
N LEU A 14 -6.89 -4.92 -8.19
CA LEU A 14 -6.76 -4.42 -6.82
C LEU A 14 -5.50 -3.58 -6.65
N THR A 15 -4.41 -3.89 -7.35
CA THR A 15 -3.16 -3.09 -7.30
C THR A 15 -3.39 -1.69 -7.88
N GLU A 16 -4.09 -1.61 -9.01
CA GLU A 16 -4.46 -0.32 -9.63
C GLU A 16 -5.44 0.49 -8.76
N GLU A 17 -6.41 -0.17 -8.13
CA GLU A 17 -7.35 0.49 -7.21
C GLU A 17 -6.64 1.03 -5.96
N ILE A 18 -5.67 0.30 -5.39
CA ILE A 18 -4.84 0.76 -4.27
C ILE A 18 -4.01 1.96 -4.67
N ARG A 19 -3.41 1.96 -5.87
CA ARG A 19 -2.67 3.10 -6.42
C ARG A 19 -3.56 4.34 -6.47
N ARG A 20 -4.76 4.21 -7.05
CA ARG A 20 -5.75 5.30 -7.11
C ARG A 20 -6.16 5.79 -5.72
N CYS A 21 -6.49 4.89 -4.80
CA CYS A 21 -6.85 5.27 -3.43
C CYS A 21 -5.71 6.01 -2.70
N THR A 22 -4.46 5.65 -2.99
CA THR A 22 -3.26 6.30 -2.43
C THR A 22 -3.07 7.71 -2.98
N GLU A 23 -3.29 7.90 -4.29
CA GLU A 23 -3.22 9.21 -4.95
C GLU A 23 -4.35 10.14 -4.48
N GLU A 24 -5.57 9.62 -4.35
CA GLU A 24 -6.77 10.33 -3.89
C GLU A 24 -6.80 10.54 -2.37
N ARG A 25 -5.85 9.97 -1.61
CA ARG A 25 -5.81 9.98 -0.14
C ARG A 25 -7.07 9.40 0.51
N ASN A 26 -7.76 8.51 -0.19
CA ASN A 26 -8.93 7.80 0.33
C ASN A 26 -8.47 6.62 1.21
N TYR A 27 -7.99 6.92 2.42
CA TYR A 27 -7.38 5.92 3.30
C TYR A 27 -8.35 4.84 3.78
N LYS A 28 -9.65 5.13 3.82
CA LYS A 28 -10.67 4.14 4.18
C LYS A 28 -10.76 3.07 3.08
N ALA A 29 -10.97 3.49 1.83
CA ALA A 29 -11.01 2.58 0.70
C ALA A 29 -9.66 1.88 0.50
N LEU A 30 -8.55 2.59 0.70
CA LEU A 30 -7.20 2.02 0.62
C LEU A 30 -7.05 0.79 1.52
N ARG A 31 -7.50 0.88 2.78
CA ARG A 31 -7.42 -0.23 3.74
C ARG A 31 -8.24 -1.44 3.28
N GLU A 32 -9.49 -1.21 2.87
CA GLU A 32 -10.38 -2.28 2.40
C GLU A 32 -9.77 -3.04 1.20
N LYS A 33 -9.16 -2.30 0.26
CA LYS A 33 -8.51 -2.88 -0.92
C LYS A 33 -7.21 -3.62 -0.59
N LEU A 34 -6.41 -3.10 0.34
CA LEU A 34 -5.21 -3.79 0.84
C LEU A 34 -5.56 -5.14 1.50
N ASP A 35 -6.60 -5.16 2.34
CA ASP A 35 -7.06 -6.37 3.02
C ASP A 35 -7.56 -7.42 2.02
N GLU A 36 -8.37 -7.01 1.03
CA GLU A 36 -8.86 -7.90 -0.02
C GLU A 36 -7.71 -8.46 -0.87
N ARG A 37 -6.76 -7.60 -1.26
CA ARG A 37 -5.60 -8.02 -2.04
C ARG A 37 -4.73 -9.02 -1.27
N GLY A 38 -4.55 -8.82 0.04
CA GLY A 38 -3.85 -9.76 0.91
C GLY A 38 -4.50 -11.15 0.89
N ARG A 39 -5.83 -11.22 0.97
CA ARG A 39 -6.58 -12.48 0.85
C ARG A 39 -6.35 -13.15 -0.50
N ARG A 40 -6.41 -12.40 -1.60
CA ARG A 40 -6.20 -12.95 -2.96
C ARG A 40 -4.78 -13.44 -3.20
N LEU A 41 -3.77 -12.77 -2.64
CA LEU A 41 -2.38 -13.24 -2.72
C LEU A 41 -2.18 -14.57 -1.95
N GLU A 42 -2.83 -14.72 -0.79
CA GLU A 42 -2.80 -15.98 -0.03
C GLU A 42 -3.54 -17.11 -0.78
N GLU A 43 -4.67 -16.80 -1.41
CA GLU A 43 -5.34 -17.74 -2.33
C GLU A 43 -4.41 -18.15 -3.48
N LEU A 44 -3.73 -17.19 -4.11
CA LEU A 44 -2.82 -17.44 -5.21
C LEU A 44 -1.68 -18.36 -4.77
N ARG A 45 -1.09 -18.08 -3.60
CA ARG A 45 -0.04 -18.91 -2.98
C ARG A 45 -0.48 -20.37 -2.84
N LYS A 46 -1.72 -20.59 -2.37
CA LYS A 46 -2.28 -21.94 -2.22
C LYS A 46 -2.47 -22.60 -3.57
N VAL A 47 -2.98 -21.90 -4.58
CA VAL A 47 -3.23 -22.52 -5.89
C VAL A 47 -1.92 -22.91 -6.59
N ILE A 48 -0.90 -22.05 -6.54
CA ILE A 48 0.40 -22.34 -7.16
C ILE A 48 1.21 -23.41 -6.41
N SER A 49 0.88 -23.71 -5.14
CA SER A 49 1.54 -24.77 -4.36
C SER A 49 0.94 -26.16 -4.59
N HIS A 50 -0.14 -26.29 -5.36
CA HIS A 50 -0.70 -27.58 -5.80
C HIS A 50 -0.17 -27.95 -7.18
N ASP A 51 -0.31 -29.22 -7.60
CA ASP A 51 0.15 -29.68 -8.91
C ASP A 51 -0.53 -28.90 -10.05
N ILE A 52 0.25 -28.02 -10.68
CA ILE A 52 -0.14 -27.22 -11.84
C ILE A 52 0.42 -27.88 -13.10
N THR A 53 -0.41 -28.00 -14.15
CA THR A 53 0.02 -28.58 -15.42
C THR A 53 1.09 -27.70 -16.11
N PRO A 54 1.94 -28.24 -16.98
CA PRO A 54 2.96 -27.46 -17.69
C PRO A 54 2.40 -26.28 -18.49
N ASP A 55 1.24 -26.44 -19.14
CA ASP A 55 0.59 -25.37 -19.92
C ASP A 55 0.06 -24.26 -19.01
N GLN A 56 -0.50 -24.63 -17.85
CA GLN A 56 -0.91 -23.66 -16.84
C GLN A 56 0.29 -22.89 -16.29
N ARG A 57 1.44 -23.53 -16.08
CA ARG A 57 2.66 -22.85 -15.59
C ARG A 57 3.11 -21.70 -16.49
N ARG A 58 3.06 -21.86 -17.81
CA ARG A 58 3.50 -20.81 -18.73
C ARG A 58 2.58 -19.58 -18.68
N ALA A 59 1.26 -19.80 -18.73
CA ALA A 59 0.26 -18.72 -18.64
C ALA A 59 0.31 -18.00 -17.28
N ILE A 60 0.46 -18.78 -16.19
CA ILE A 60 0.62 -18.24 -14.83
C ILE A 60 1.91 -17.44 -14.70
N GLY A 61 2.99 -17.88 -15.34
CA GLY A 61 4.29 -17.21 -15.30
C GLY A 61 4.25 -15.77 -15.80
N GLU A 62 3.56 -15.50 -16.91
CA GLU A 62 3.43 -14.13 -17.42
C GLU A 62 2.56 -13.26 -16.50
N GLY A 63 1.41 -13.74 -16.05
CA GLY A 63 0.57 -12.99 -15.12
C GLY A 63 1.25 -12.74 -13.75
N LEU A 64 2.11 -13.66 -13.28
CA LEU A 64 2.91 -13.46 -12.08
C LEU A 64 3.96 -12.35 -12.26
N LYS A 65 4.59 -12.23 -13.44
CA LYS A 65 5.52 -11.13 -13.74
C LYS A 65 4.81 -9.78 -13.69
N GLU A 66 3.60 -9.68 -14.25
CA GLU A 66 2.81 -8.45 -14.20
C GLU A 66 2.44 -8.08 -12.75
N VAL A 67 1.98 -9.05 -11.95
CA VAL A 67 1.70 -8.83 -10.53
C VAL A 67 2.94 -8.41 -9.75
N LEU A 68 4.11 -9.01 -10.04
CA LEU A 68 5.39 -8.64 -9.41
C LEU A 68 5.81 -7.21 -9.77
N ARG A 69 5.66 -6.81 -11.03
CA ARG A 69 5.93 -5.44 -11.46
C ARG A 69 5.00 -4.44 -10.76
N ALA A 70 3.69 -4.72 -10.77
CA ALA A 70 2.71 -3.87 -10.11
C ALA A 70 2.96 -3.79 -8.58
N ASN A 71 3.43 -4.88 -7.96
CA ASN A 71 3.88 -4.88 -6.56
C ASN A 71 5.05 -3.93 -6.31
N GLN A 72 6.07 -3.94 -7.18
CA GLN A 72 7.25 -3.08 -7.04
C GLN A 72 6.87 -1.61 -7.17
N GLU A 73 6.02 -1.28 -8.16
CA GLU A 73 5.52 0.07 -8.40
C GLU A 73 4.69 0.57 -7.21
N LEU A 74 3.77 -0.27 -6.71
CA LEU A 74 2.98 0.07 -5.52
C LEU A 74 3.84 0.25 -4.27
N HIS A 75 4.83 -0.62 -4.06
CA HIS A 75 5.74 -0.50 -2.92
C HIS A 75 6.54 0.81 -2.97
N ALA A 76 7.05 1.20 -4.15
CA ALA A 76 7.74 2.46 -4.33
C ALA A 76 6.84 3.67 -4.00
N LEU A 77 5.58 3.64 -4.46
CA LEU A 77 4.60 4.69 -4.16
C LEU A 77 4.32 4.79 -2.65
N LEU A 78 4.04 3.66 -1.99
CA LEU A 78 3.73 3.64 -0.56
C LEU A 78 4.92 4.13 0.28
N LYS A 79 6.15 3.72 -0.08
CA LYS A 79 7.37 4.19 0.58
C LYS A 79 7.56 5.70 0.44
N SER A 80 7.35 6.24 -0.77
CA SER A 80 7.42 7.69 -1.00
C SER A 80 6.39 8.45 -0.15
N ARG A 81 5.17 7.91 -0.01
CA ARG A 81 4.13 8.51 0.85
C ARG A 81 4.49 8.42 2.33
N GLU A 82 5.09 7.32 2.78
CA GLU A 82 5.57 7.18 4.15
C GLU A 82 6.62 8.25 4.50
N GLU A 83 7.57 8.49 3.60
CA GLU A 83 8.59 9.53 3.75
C GLU A 83 7.97 10.93 3.85
N GLN A 84 7.01 11.26 2.97
CA GLN A 84 6.27 12.52 3.04
C GLN A 84 5.53 12.70 4.37
N LEU A 85 4.87 11.65 4.88
CA LEU A 85 4.17 11.71 6.16
C LEU A 85 5.13 11.91 7.34
N LYS A 86 6.31 11.28 7.31
CA LYS A 86 7.36 11.48 8.33
C LYS A 86 7.86 12.92 8.34
N GLU A 87 8.06 13.53 7.17
CA GLU A 87 8.44 14.94 7.07
C GLU A 87 7.39 15.85 7.70
N GLU A 88 6.11 15.68 7.37
CA GLU A 88 5.05 16.52 7.93
C GLU A 88 4.84 16.31 9.43
N GLN A 89 4.99 15.07 9.90
CA GLN A 89 5.02 14.81 11.33
C GLN A 89 6.19 15.56 12.02
N GLY A 90 7.36 15.62 11.37
CA GLY A 90 8.50 16.40 11.81
C GLY A 90 8.20 17.90 11.89
N ARG A 91 7.57 18.47 10.86
CA ARG A 91 7.15 19.88 10.83
C ARG A 91 6.15 20.19 11.95
N LEU A 92 5.13 19.33 12.14
CA LEU A 92 4.15 19.46 13.22
C LEU A 92 4.78 19.38 14.62
N ARG A 93 5.80 18.53 14.81
CA ARG A 93 6.54 18.47 16.07
C ARG A 93 7.29 19.76 16.35
N LYS A 94 8.02 20.30 15.37
CA LYS A 94 8.74 21.59 15.50
C LYS A 94 7.77 22.75 15.78
N GLY A 95 6.65 22.80 15.06
CA GLY A 95 5.59 23.79 15.29
C GLY A 95 5.04 23.74 16.71
N ARG A 96 4.74 22.54 17.24
CA ARG A 96 4.31 22.36 18.64
C ARG A 96 5.35 22.83 19.65
N GLN A 97 6.64 22.60 19.40
CA GLN A 97 7.72 23.08 20.26
C GLN A 97 7.78 24.61 20.27
N GLY A 98 7.68 25.25 19.10
CA GLY A 98 7.64 26.71 18.99
C GLY A 98 6.46 27.34 19.74
N ILE A 99 5.25 26.78 19.57
CA ILE A 99 4.06 27.23 20.30
C ILE A 99 4.26 27.11 21.82
N ARG A 100 4.80 25.99 22.31
CA ARG A 100 5.09 25.82 23.75
C ARG A 100 6.11 26.82 24.27
N ALA A 101 7.20 27.06 23.53
CA ALA A 101 8.22 28.03 23.91
C ALA A 101 7.63 29.44 24.05
N TYR A 102 6.82 29.86 23.08
CA TYR A 102 6.10 31.14 23.13
C TYR A 102 5.16 31.25 24.34
N MET A 103 4.34 30.22 24.58
CA MET A 103 3.40 30.20 25.71
C MET A 103 4.14 30.28 27.07
N ASN A 104 5.30 29.64 27.19
CA ASN A 104 6.12 29.71 28.40
C ASN A 104 6.72 31.10 28.61
N MET A 105 7.26 31.73 27.56
CA MET A 105 7.75 33.11 27.62
C MET A 105 6.64 34.09 27.98
N ALA A 106 5.47 33.98 27.34
CA ALA A 106 4.33 34.85 27.60
C ALA A 106 3.80 34.74 29.05
N ARG A 107 3.95 33.58 29.70
CA ARG A 107 3.62 33.39 31.13
C ARG A 107 4.65 34.02 32.06
N GLN A 108 5.93 33.98 31.71
CA GLN A 108 7.00 34.60 32.51
C GLN A 108 6.95 36.13 32.48
N VAL A 109 6.49 36.73 31.37
CA VAL A 109 6.38 38.19 31.24
C VAL A 109 5.18 38.78 32.00
N ARG A 110 4.21 37.96 32.39
CA ARG A 110 3.01 38.39 33.16
C ARG A 110 3.05 38.03 34.64
N GLY A 111 4.12 37.37 35.10
CA GLY A 111 4.32 36.94 36.48
C GLY A 111 5.25 37.87 37.24
#